data_AF-A0A5M6I729-F1
#
_entry.id   AF-A0A5M6I729-F1
#
_cell.length_a   1.000
_cell.length_b   1.000
_cell.length_c   1.000
_cell.angle_alpha   90.00
_cell.angle_beta   90.00
_cell.angle_gamma   90.00
#
_symmetry.space_group_name_H-M   'P 1'
#
loop_
_entity.id
_entity.type
_entity.pdbx_description
1 polymer ?
#
loop_
_entity_poly.entity_id
_entity_poly.type
_entity_poly.pdbx_seq_one_letter_code
_entity_poly.pdbx_strand_id
1 'polypeptide(L)' 'MERQQIDTAHLDTDTPITDAEMRCAGVTRVSTDVFHYREYKYTNLKDAMAQAKRDADEKNR' A
#
# COMPACT_ATOMS: atom_id res chain seq x y z
N MET A 1 19.05 -28.93 -26.75
CA MET A 1 18.49 -28.73 -25.40
C MET A 1 17.90 -27.33 -25.36
N GLU A 2 16.62 -27.24 -25.70
CA GLU A 2 15.89 -25.97 -25.81
C GLU A 2 15.47 -25.52 -24.41
N ARG A 3 15.94 -24.34 -24.00
CA ARG A 3 15.53 -23.71 -22.75
C ARG A 3 14.19 -23.01 -23.03
N GLN A 4 13.10 -23.67 -22.64
CA GLN A 4 11.75 -23.11 -22.72
C GLN A 4 11.73 -21.81 -21.90
N GLN A 5 11.37 -20.72 -22.59
CA GLN A 5 11.15 -19.40 -22.02
C GLN A 5 9.92 -19.49 -21.11
N ILE A 6 10.06 -19.03 -19.87
CA ILE A 6 8.93 -18.86 -18.97
C ILE A 6 8.32 -17.50 -19.29
N ASP A 7 7.28 -17.50 -20.12
CA ASP A 7 6.35 -16.38 -20.27
C ASP A 7 5.61 -16.18 -18.95
N THR A 8 6.24 -15.45 -18.03
CA THR A 8 5.58 -14.98 -16.81
C THR A 8 4.62 -13.88 -17.22
N ALA A 9 3.42 -14.27 -17.66
CA ALA A 9 2.31 -13.38 -17.87
C ALA A 9 2.11 -12.55 -16.59
N HIS A 10 2.34 -11.24 -16.70
CA HIS A 10 1.91 -10.25 -15.72
C HIS A 10 0.38 -10.28 -15.73
N LEU A 11 -0.20 -11.13 -14.90
CA LEU A 11 -1.65 -11.23 -14.70
C LEU A 11 -2.15 -9.94 -14.02
N ASP A 12 -2.66 -9.04 -14.85
CA ASP A 12 -3.86 -8.23 -14.64
C ASP A 12 -4.06 -7.65 -13.21
N THR A 13 -3.22 -6.70 -12.84
CA THR A 13 -3.36 -5.89 -11.60
C THR A 13 -4.41 -4.77 -11.73
N ASP A 14 -5.46 -4.94 -12.54
CA ASP A 14 -6.48 -3.88 -12.72
C ASP A 14 -7.91 -4.43 -12.83
N THR A 15 -8.14 -5.68 -12.42
CA THR A 15 -9.52 -6.13 -12.23
C THR A 15 -10.00 -5.62 -10.86
N PRO A 16 -11.01 -4.74 -10.79
CA PRO A 16 -11.55 -4.30 -9.52
C PRO A 16 -12.25 -5.50 -8.86
N ILE A 17 -11.56 -6.16 -7.94
CA ILE A 17 -12.15 -7.26 -7.15
C ILE A 17 -13.33 -6.69 -6.36
N THR A 18 -14.51 -7.22 -6.64
CA THR A 18 -15.75 -6.78 -6.00
C THR A 18 -15.86 -7.34 -4.59
N ASP A 19 -16.63 -6.67 -3.72
CA ASP A 19 -16.87 -7.15 -2.35
C ASP A 19 -17.54 -8.53 -2.32
N ALA A 20 -18.35 -8.83 -3.34
CA ALA A 20 -18.99 -10.14 -3.51
C ALA A 20 -17.95 -11.25 -3.76
N GLU A 21 -16.96 -11.01 -4.61
CA GLU A 21 -15.88 -11.97 -4.89
C GLU A 21 -14.99 -12.20 -3.67
N MET A 22 -14.68 -11.13 -2.91
CA MET A 22 -13.95 -11.24 -1.65
C MET A 22 -14.69 -12.15 -0.65
N ARG A 23 -16.00 -11.93 -0.46
CA ARG A 23 -16.82 -12.76 0.44
C ARG A 23 -16.89 -14.23 0.00
N CYS A 24 -17.08 -14.48 -1.29
CA CYS A 24 -17.11 -15.85 -1.82
C CYS A 24 -15.79 -16.60 -1.60
N ALA A 25 -14.66 -15.89 -1.62
CA ALA A 25 -13.33 -16.45 -1.35
C ALA A 25 -12.99 -16.52 0.16
N GLY A 26 -13.89 -16.09 1.05
CA GLY A 26 -13.61 -15.99 2.50
C GLY A 26 -12.65 -14.85 2.87
N VAL A 27 -12.38 -13.93 1.95
CA VAL A 27 -11.55 -12.76 2.16
C VAL A 27 -12.39 -11.66 2.83
N THR A 28 -11.91 -11.15 3.97
CA THR A 28 -12.56 -10.04 4.67
C THR A 28 -11.72 -8.77 4.53
N ARG A 29 -12.34 -7.68 4.09
CA ARG A 29 -11.69 -6.37 4.05
C ARG A 29 -11.58 -5.81 5.47
N VAL A 30 -10.36 -5.56 5.93
CA VAL A 30 -10.08 -4.91 7.21
C VAL A 30 -9.67 -3.47 6.95
N SER A 31 -10.34 -2.51 7.62
CA SER A 31 -9.92 -1.11 7.62
C SER A 31 -8.55 -1.00 8.29
N THR A 32 -7.52 -0.63 7.54
CA THR A 32 -6.21 -0.31 8.10
C THR A 32 -6.14 1.19 8.33
N ASP A 33 -5.70 1.59 9.52
CA ASP A 33 -5.42 3.00 9.81
C ASP A 33 -4.29 3.50 8.92
N VAL A 34 -4.56 4.59 8.20
CA VAL A 34 -3.57 5.25 7.36
C VAL A 34 -3.44 6.70 7.79
N PHE A 35 -2.21 7.10 8.07
CA PHE A 35 -1.87 8.45 8.51
C PHE A 35 -1.36 9.25 7.31
N HIS A 36 -1.91 10.44 7.10
CA HIS A 36 -1.41 11.37 6.10
C HIS A 36 -0.65 12.49 6.78
N TYR A 37 0.54 12.79 6.28
CA TYR A 37 1.30 13.95 6.67
C TYR A 37 1.71 14.70 5.40
N ARG A 38 1.09 15.86 5.17
CA ARG A 38 1.16 16.61 3.91
C ARG A 38 0.76 15.74 2.71
N GLU A 39 1.66 15.57 1.75
CA GLU A 39 1.51 14.76 0.56
C GLU A 39 1.93 13.29 0.76
N TYR A 40 2.47 12.95 1.94
CA TYR A 40 2.98 11.61 2.25
C TYR A 40 1.95 10.78 3.02
N LYS A 41 1.87 9.50 2.66
CA LYS A 41 0.98 8.50 3.27
C LYS A 41 1.81 7.49 4.06
N TYR A 42 1.44 7.28 5.32
CA TYR A 42 2.12 6.39 6.25
C TYR A 42 1.14 5.33 6.75
N THR A 43 1.62 4.10 6.85
CA THR A 43 0.89 3.00 7.50
C THR A 43 1.09 2.99 9.02
N ASN A 44 2.10 3.73 9.53
CA ASN A 44 2.41 3.83 10.94
C ASN A 44 2.34 5.29 11.43
N LEU A 45 1.65 5.51 12.54
CA LEU A 45 1.57 6.83 13.18
C LEU A 45 2.95 7.34 13.61
N LYS A 46 3.81 6.45 14.11
CA LYS A 46 5.16 6.81 14.57
C LYS A 46 5.99 7.44 13.46
N ASP A 47 5.88 6.91 12.24
CA ASP A 47 6.64 7.40 11.09
C ASP A 47 6.09 8.75 10.62
N ALA A 48 4.77 8.91 10.56
CA ALA A 48 4.13 10.19 10.27
C ALA A 48 4.53 11.28 11.29
N MET A 49 4.54 10.94 12.58
CA MET A 49 4.94 11.85 13.65
C MET A 49 6.44 12.17 13.62
N ALA A 50 7.30 11.20 13.27
CA ALA A 50 8.73 11.43 13.13
C ALA A 50 9.02 12.41 11.99
N GLN A 51 8.32 12.28 10.86
CA GLN A 51 8.44 13.23 9.75
C GLN A 51 7.95 14.63 10.17
N ALA A 52 6.80 14.71 10.83
CA ALA A 52 6.28 15.97 11.35
C ALA A 52 7.27 16.68 12.29
N LYS A 53 7.95 15.92 13.14
CA LYS A 53 8.95 16.47 14.06
C LYS A 53 10.20 16.97 13.33
N ARG A 54 10.72 16.23 12.34
CA ARG A 54 11.88 16.65 11.54
C ARG A 54 11.61 17.93 10.78
N ASP A 55 10.44 18.02 10.17
CA ASP A 55 10.03 19.16 9.38
C ASP A 55 9.77 20.41 10.26
N ALA A 56 9.29 20.20 11.50
CA ALA A 56 9.20 21.26 12.51
C ALA A 56 10.58 21.76 12.98
N ASP A 57 11.56 20.86 13.12
CA ASP A 57 12.95 21.20 13.48
C ASP A 57 13.65 21.96 12.35
N GLU A 58 13.48 21.50 11.10
CA GLU A 58 14.02 22.16 9.91
C GLU A 58 13.42 23.56 9.70
N LYS A 59 12.13 23.74 9.97
CA LYS A 59 11.47 25.05 9.88
C LYS A 59 11.97 26.06 10.93
N ASN A 60 12.53 25.59 12.05
CA ASN A 60 12.99 26.45 13.14
C ASN A 60 14.49 26.79 13.06
N ARG A 61 15.15 26.42 11.95
CA ARG A 61 16.56 26.69 11.66
C ARG A 61 16.70 27.80 10.63
#